data_AF-A0A453BZ59-F1
#
_entry.id   AF-A0A453BZ59-F1
#
_cell.length_a   1.000
_cell.length_b   1.000
_cell.length_c   1.000
_cell.angle_alpha   90.00
_cell.angle_beta   90.00
_cell.angle_gamma   90.00
#
_symmetry.space_group_name_H-M   'P 1'
#
loop_
_entity.id
_entity.type
_entity.pdbx_description
1 polymer ?
#
loop_
_entity_poly.entity_id
_entity_poly.type
_entity_poly.pdbx_seq_one_letter_code
_entity_poly.pdbx_strand_id
1 'polypeptide(L)'
;MLTSFPLSSPRRVKVCVCSFALHATQLTNINFGAYSRCGCAHACLHTAIETTLWAMEWAVAELVNHPETQQKLRREMDTVLGAGHQVTEPDTHRLPYLQAVVKEALRLRMAIPLLVPHMN
;
A
#
# COMPACT_ATOMS: atom_id res chain seq x y z
N MET A 1 -9.94 4.00 -19.02
CA MET A 1 -9.74 2.62 -19.50
C MET A 1 -9.94 1.69 -18.33
N LEU A 2 -11.04 0.94 -18.35
CA LEU A 2 -11.45 0.01 -17.30
C LEU A 2 -10.55 -1.23 -17.39
N THR A 3 -9.57 -1.39 -16.52
CA THR A 3 -8.95 -2.71 -16.34
C THR A 3 -9.86 -3.53 -15.45
N SER A 4 -10.92 -4.08 -16.06
CA SER A 4 -11.63 -5.23 -15.51
C SER A 4 -10.62 -6.38 -15.44
N PHE A 5 -9.99 -6.59 -14.28
CA PHE A 5 -9.23 -7.81 -14.02
C PHE A 5 -10.22 -8.92 -13.66
N PRO A 6 -10.40 -9.96 -14.49
CA PRO A 6 -11.22 -11.09 -14.12
C PRO A 6 -10.34 -12.04 -13.32
N LEU A 7 -10.43 -11.99 -11.99
CA LEU A 7 -9.78 -12.98 -11.13
C LEU A 7 -10.83 -13.87 -10.47
N SER A 8 -10.94 -15.06 -11.08
CA SER A 8 -11.56 -16.26 -10.57
C SER A 8 -10.81 -16.75 -9.32
N SER A 9 -11.31 -16.47 -8.12
CA SER A 9 -11.04 -17.29 -6.93
C SER A 9 -12.08 -17.02 -5.80
N PRO A 10 -12.44 -18.03 -4.97
CA PRO A 10 -13.66 -18.02 -4.16
C PRO A 10 -13.51 -17.46 -2.73
N ARG A 11 -12.37 -16.89 -2.33
CA ARG A 11 -12.17 -16.34 -0.97
C ARG A 11 -11.98 -14.81 -1.04
N ARG A 12 -13.11 -14.09 -1.00
CA ARG A 12 -13.21 -12.64 -1.19
C ARG A 12 -12.72 -11.84 0.02
N VAL A 13 -11.58 -11.17 -0.11
CA VAL A 13 -11.42 -9.81 0.42
C VAL A 13 -11.71 -8.87 -0.76
N LYS A 14 -12.91 -8.30 -0.80
CA LYS A 14 -13.26 -7.27 -1.79
C LYS A 14 -12.58 -5.98 -1.37
N VAL A 15 -11.40 -5.70 -1.88
CA VAL A 15 -10.82 -4.37 -1.76
C VAL A 15 -11.18 -3.62 -3.05
N CYS A 16 -12.05 -2.62 -2.90
CA CYS A 16 -12.62 -1.85 -4.00
C CYS A 16 -11.93 -0.48 -4.05
N VAL A 17 -10.85 -0.38 -4.82
CA VAL A 17 -10.02 0.84 -4.82
C VAL A 17 -10.58 1.95 -5.69
N CYS A 18 -11.48 1.64 -6.61
CA CYS A 18 -12.03 2.65 -7.52
C CYS A 18 -13.06 3.59 -6.87
N SER A 19 -13.52 3.34 -5.64
CA SER A 19 -14.55 4.19 -5.00
C SER A 19 -14.02 5.17 -3.95
N PHE A 20 -12.82 4.99 -3.40
CA PHE A 20 -12.39 5.84 -2.27
C PHE A 20 -11.90 7.22 -2.70
N ALA A 21 -11.28 7.37 -3.86
CA ALA A 21 -10.79 8.67 -4.35
C ALA A 21 -11.93 9.63 -4.74
N LEU A 22 -13.07 9.12 -5.24
CA LEU A 22 -14.21 9.96 -5.61
C LEU A 22 -15.13 10.32 -4.42
N HIS A 23 -15.07 9.58 -3.31
CA HIS A 23 -15.88 9.85 -2.11
C HIS A 23 -15.11 10.60 -1.00
N ALA A 24 -13.78 10.59 -0.99
CA ALA A 24 -12.99 11.30 0.04
C ALA A 24 -13.08 12.83 -0.09
N THR A 25 -13.37 13.36 -1.28
CA THR A 25 -13.60 14.79 -1.52
C THR A 25 -14.89 15.34 -0.88
N GLN A 26 -15.82 14.49 -0.42
CA GLN A 26 -17.04 14.93 0.27
C GLN A 26 -16.91 14.95 1.80
N LEU A 27 -15.89 14.30 2.39
CA LEU A 27 -15.75 14.18 3.85
C LEU A 27 -14.68 15.10 4.45
N THR A 28 -13.67 15.49 3.68
CA THR A 28 -12.68 16.45 4.15
C THR A 28 -13.11 17.85 3.71
N ASN A 29 -13.59 18.68 4.65
CA ASN A 29 -13.71 20.13 4.50
C ASN A 29 -12.31 20.78 4.40
N ILE A 30 -11.52 20.31 3.43
CA ILE A 30 -10.21 20.84 3.09
C ILE A 30 -10.46 21.71 1.88
N ASN A 31 -10.33 23.01 2.07
CA ASN A 31 -10.33 23.98 0.97
C ASN A 31 -9.12 23.70 0.06
N PHE A 32 -9.30 22.85 -0.96
CA PHE A 32 -8.31 22.62 -2.02
C PHE A 32 -7.93 23.92 -2.76
N GLY A 33 -8.75 24.96 -2.64
CA GLY A 33 -8.49 26.31 -3.17
C GLY A 33 -7.20 26.96 -2.64
N ALA A 34 -6.69 26.55 -1.47
CA ALA A 34 -5.43 27.06 -0.93
C ALA A 34 -4.19 26.26 -1.36
N TYR A 35 -4.35 25.00 -1.76
CA TYR A 35 -3.25 24.12 -2.23
C TYR A 35 -2.91 24.35 -3.71
N SER A 36 -3.79 25.03 -4.44
CA SER A 36 -3.74 25.30 -5.90
C SER A 36 -2.67 26.31 -6.34
N ARG A 37 -1.69 26.64 -5.49
CA ARG A 37 -0.68 27.68 -5.81
C ARG A 37 0.69 27.14 -6.20
N CYS A 38 0.93 25.83 -6.09
CA CYS A 38 2.13 25.16 -6.60
C CYS A 38 1.76 23.79 -7.17
N GLY A 39 1.82 23.62 -8.50
CA GLY A 39 1.41 22.38 -9.19
C GLY A 39 2.13 21.11 -8.71
N CYS A 40 3.36 21.25 -8.20
CA CYS A 40 4.15 20.15 -7.67
C CYS A 40 3.48 19.49 -6.44
N ALA A 41 2.86 20.29 -5.57
CA ALA A 41 2.30 19.79 -4.31
C ALA A 41 1.05 18.92 -4.53
N HIS A 42 0.21 19.28 -5.51
CA HIS A 42 -0.95 18.49 -5.91
C HIS A 42 -0.53 17.15 -6.54
N ALA A 43 0.50 17.16 -7.39
CA ALA A 43 1.01 15.95 -8.03
C ALA A 43 1.60 14.96 -7.02
N CYS A 44 2.37 15.43 -6.03
CA CYS A 44 2.91 14.59 -4.96
C CYS A 44 1.81 13.93 -4.14
N LEU A 45 0.75 14.66 -3.77
CA LEU A 45 -0.35 14.12 -2.97
C LEU A 45 -1.10 13.00 -3.71
N HIS A 46 -1.49 13.24 -4.97
CA HIS A 46 -2.27 12.26 -5.72
C HIS A 46 -1.48 10.97 -5.96
N THR A 47 -0.24 11.10 -6.42
CA THR A 47 0.62 9.96 -6.75
C THR A 47 1.01 9.16 -5.51
N ALA A 48 1.29 9.83 -4.37
CA ALA A 48 1.64 9.14 -3.14
C ALA A 48 0.47 8.33 -2.56
N ILE A 49 -0.75 8.87 -2.57
CA ILE A 49 -1.92 8.20 -2.00
C ILE A 49 -2.28 6.94 -2.79
N GLU A 50 -2.39 7.04 -4.11
CA GLU A 50 -2.81 5.90 -4.93
C GLU A 50 -1.79 4.75 -4.90
N THR A 51 -0.50 5.07 -4.98
CA THR A 51 0.58 4.06 -5.00
C THR A 51 0.73 3.34 -3.67
N THR A 52 0.64 4.06 -2.54
CA THR A 52 0.73 3.46 -1.20
C THR A 52 -0.50 2.63 -0.87
N LEU A 53 -1.70 3.07 -1.26
CA LEU A 53 -2.94 2.33 -1.04
C LEU A 53 -2.91 0.96 -1.74
N TRP A 54 -2.55 0.91 -3.02
CA TRP A 54 -2.41 -0.35 -3.76
C TRP A 54 -1.35 -1.26 -3.17
N ALA A 55 -0.20 -0.71 -2.76
CA ALA A 55 0.85 -1.50 -2.14
C ALA A 55 0.38 -2.18 -0.83
N MET A 56 -0.32 -1.43 0.02
CA MET A 56 -0.82 -1.94 1.31
C MET A 56 -1.92 -2.99 1.12
N GLU A 57 -2.87 -2.75 0.21
CA GLU A 57 -3.93 -3.69 -0.12
C GLU A 57 -3.39 -5.05 -0.55
N TRP A 58 -2.44 -5.06 -1.49
CA TRP A 58 -1.84 -6.30 -1.96
C TRP A 58 -0.98 -6.97 -0.89
N ALA A 59 -0.25 -6.20 -0.07
CA ALA A 59 0.51 -6.76 1.03
C ALA A 59 -0.39 -7.47 2.05
N VAL A 60 -1.54 -6.90 2.41
CA VAL A 60 -2.51 -7.53 3.31
C VAL A 60 -3.16 -8.74 2.65
N ALA A 61 -3.54 -8.65 1.37
CA ALA A 61 -4.12 -9.78 0.64
C ALA A 61 -3.15 -10.98 0.59
N GLU A 62 -1.86 -10.73 0.35
CA GLU A 62 -0.85 -11.78 0.30
C GLU A 62 -0.62 -12.42 1.68
N LEU A 63 -0.59 -11.63 2.75
CA LEU A 63 -0.49 -12.14 4.12
C LEU A 63 -1.68 -13.01 4.51
N VAL A 64 -2.89 -12.66 4.07
CA VAL A 64 -4.11 -13.47 4.33
C VAL A 64 -4.08 -14.78 3.54
N ASN A 65 -3.53 -14.77 2.32
CA ASN A 65 -3.39 -15.97 1.50
C ASN A 65 -2.29 -16.92 2.01
N HIS A 66 -1.26 -16.37 2.68
CA HIS A 66 -0.09 -17.10 3.18
C HIS A 66 0.04 -17.02 4.72
N PRO A 67 -0.78 -17.76 5.47
CA PRO A 67 -0.76 -17.72 6.94
C PRO A 67 0.59 -18.16 7.54
N GLU A 68 1.35 -19.02 6.87
CA GLU A 68 2.71 -19.42 7.26
C GLU A 68 3.69 -18.24 7.26
N THR A 69 3.58 -17.37 6.26
CA THR A 69 4.38 -16.14 6.13
C THR A 69 3.99 -15.14 7.20
N GLN A 70 2.69 -15.00 7.46
CA GLN A 70 2.16 -14.16 8.52
C GLN A 70 2.63 -14.60 9.91
N GLN A 71 2.66 -15.91 10.19
CA GLN A 71 3.18 -16.43 11.46
C GLN A 71 4.68 -16.16 11.62
N LYS A 72 5.48 -16.35 10.58
CA LYS A 72 6.92 -16.03 10.61
C LYS A 72 7.17 -14.56 10.88
N LEU A 73 6.40 -13.68 10.22
CA LEU A 73 6.48 -12.24 10.44
C LEU A 73 6.15 -11.87 11.89
N ARG A 74 5.06 -12.44 12.44
CA ARG A 74 4.68 -12.22 13.85
C ARG A 74 5.79 -12.67 14.81
N ARG A 75 6.38 -13.84 14.57
CA ARG A 75 7.50 -14.35 15.39
C ARG A 75 8.72 -13.44 15.34
N GLU A 76 9.09 -12.91 14.17
CA GLU A 76 10.18 -11.94 14.06
C GLU A 76 9.88 -10.69 14.90
N MET A 77 8.67 -10.13 14.76
CA MET A 77 8.26 -8.96 15.52
C MET A 77 8.32 -9.20 17.04
N ASP A 78 7.76 -10.32 17.50
CA ASP A 78 7.73 -10.68 18.93
C ASP A 78 9.15 -10.90 19.48
N THR A 79 10.07 -11.41 18.66
CA THR A 79 11.47 -11.67 19.04
C THR A 79 12.29 -10.38 19.11
N VAL A 80 12.09 -9.44 18.18
CA VAL A 80 12.93 -8.23 18.06
C VAL A 80 12.42 -7.08 18.94
N LEU A 81 11.10 -6.91 19.05
CA LEU A 81 10.46 -5.79 19.75
C LEU A 81 9.87 -6.19 21.11
N GLY A 82 9.62 -7.47 21.34
CA GLY A 82 8.90 -7.95 22.51
C GLY A 82 7.37 -7.82 22.36
N ALA A 83 6.64 -8.66 23.10
CA ALA A 83 5.19 -8.71 23.01
C ALA A 83 4.54 -7.37 23.42
N GLY A 84 3.72 -6.81 22.52
CA GLY A 84 2.92 -5.61 22.81
C GLY A 84 3.58 -4.27 22.47
N HIS A 85 4.80 -4.27 21.92
CA HIS A 85 5.43 -3.03 21.44
C HIS A 85 4.90 -2.63 20.07
N GLN A 86 4.65 -1.33 19.87
CA GLN A 86 4.27 -0.79 18.56
C GLN A 86 5.52 -0.60 17.70
N VAL A 87 5.40 -0.86 16.39
CA VAL A 87 6.52 -0.66 15.46
C VAL A 87 6.75 0.85 15.28
N THR A 88 7.95 1.32 15.57
CA THR A 88 8.36 2.72 15.30
C THR A 88 9.28 2.75 14.07
N GLU A 89 9.38 3.91 13.41
CA GLU A 89 10.24 4.10 12.23
C GLU A 89 11.68 3.55 12.35
N PRO A 90 12.45 3.76 13.45
CA PRO A 90 13.81 3.24 13.58
C PRO A 90 13.87 1.71 13.70
N ASP A 91 12.80 1.07 14.17
CA ASP A 91 12.73 -0.39 14.32
C ASP A 91 12.65 -1.11 12.98
N THR A 92 12.25 -0.40 11.93
CA THR A 92 12.16 -0.94 10.56
C THR A 92 13.48 -1.57 10.12
N HIS A 93 14.63 -1.04 10.54
CA HIS A 93 15.95 -1.58 10.20
C HIS A 93 16.24 -2.93 10.89
N ARG A 94 15.61 -3.19 12.03
CA ARG A 94 15.81 -4.41 12.83
C ARG A 94 14.90 -5.56 12.41
N LEU A 95 13.95 -5.31 11.50
CA LEU A 95 12.96 -6.27 11.00
C LEU A 95 13.20 -6.60 9.52
N PRO A 96 14.25 -7.38 9.18
CA PRO A 96 14.57 -7.70 7.79
C PRO A 96 13.48 -8.52 7.10
N TYR A 97 12.75 -9.40 7.81
CA TYR A 97 11.69 -10.20 7.21
C TYR A 97 10.46 -9.35 6.88
N LEU A 98 10.09 -8.38 7.74
CA LEU A 98 9.07 -7.39 7.40
C LEU A 98 9.40 -6.64 6.10
N GLN A 99 10.65 -6.17 5.95
CA GLN A 99 11.09 -5.53 4.71
C GLN A 99 11.02 -6.47 3.50
N ALA A 100 11.40 -7.74 3.69
CA ALA A 100 11.34 -8.74 2.63
C ALA A 100 9.89 -9.00 2.16
N VAL A 101 8.94 -9.07 3.09
CA VAL A 101 7.50 -9.22 2.76
C VAL A 101 6.99 -8.05 1.94
N VAL A 102 7.31 -6.81 2.36
CA VAL A 102 6.90 -5.61 1.60
C VAL A 102 7.53 -5.59 0.21
N LYS A 103 8.82 -5.90 0.10
CA LYS A 103 9.53 -5.98 -1.19
C LYS A 103 8.93 -7.05 -2.09
N GLU A 104 8.58 -8.20 -1.53
CA GLU A 104 7.99 -9.30 -2.30
C GLU A 104 6.56 -8.99 -2.77
N ALA A 105 5.76 -8.33 -1.93
CA ALA A 105 4.44 -7.83 -2.32
C ALA A 105 4.55 -6.85 -3.51
N LEU A 106 5.51 -5.92 -3.46
CA LEU A 106 5.78 -4.98 -4.56
C LEU A 106 6.34 -5.68 -5.81
N ARG A 107 7.10 -6.77 -5.66
CA ARG A 107 7.63 -7.56 -6.77
C ARG A 107 6.52 -8.31 -7.51
N LEU A 108 5.59 -8.93 -6.77
CA LEU A 108 4.48 -9.68 -7.33
C LEU A 108 3.40 -8.77 -7.92
N ARG A 109 3.12 -7.64 -7.25
CA ARG A 109 2.03 -6.72 -7.58
C ARG A 109 2.54 -5.27 -7.54
N MET A 110 3.36 -4.94 -8.55
CA MET A 110 3.89 -3.60 -8.72
C MET A 110 2.77 -2.61 -9.03
N ALA A 111 2.64 -1.55 -8.23
CA ALA A 111 1.63 -0.49 -8.42
C ALA A 111 1.82 0.30 -9.73
N ILE A 112 3.04 0.32 -10.28
CA ILE A 112 3.38 1.06 -11.51
C ILE A 112 4.12 0.13 -12.50
N PRO A 113 3.42 -0.77 -13.21
CA PRO A 113 4.03 -1.79 -14.05
C PRO A 113 4.86 -1.24 -15.23
N LEU A 114 4.54 -0.04 -15.72
CA LEU A 114 5.17 0.57 -16.89
C LEU A 114 6.05 1.79 -16.56
N LEU A 115 6.28 2.05 -15.26
CA LEU A 115 7.01 3.20 -14.75
C LEU A 115 6.57 4.53 -15.42
N VAL A 116 7.36 5.59 -15.28
CA VAL A 116 7.08 6.88 -15.95
C VAL A 116 7.73 6.84 -17.33
N PRO A 117 7.01 7.24 -18.40
CA PRO A 117 7.58 7.30 -19.74
C PRO A 117 8.83 8.19 -19.79
N HIS A 118 9.92 7.66 -20.36
CA HIS A 118 11.13 8.42 -20.65
C HIS A 118 10.99 9.08 -22.03
N MET A 119 11.28 10.38 -22.11
CA MET A 119 11.45 11.10 -23.37
C MET A 119 12.91 11.54 -23.45
N ASN A 120 13.57 11.28 -24.58
CA ASN A 120 14.92 11.74 -24.87
C ASN A 120 14.87 12.94 -25.81
#